data_AF-A0A7C8TZF5-F1
#
_entry.id   AF-A0A7C8TZF5-F1
#
_cell.length_a   1.000
_cell.length_b   1.000
_cell.length_c   1.000
_cell.angle_alpha   90.00
_cell.angle_beta   90.00
_cell.angle_gamma   90.00
#
_symmetry.space_group_name_H-M   'P 1'
#
loop_
_entity.id
_entity.type
_entity.pdbx_description
1 polymer ?
#
loop_
_entity_poly.entity_id
_entity_poly.type
_entity_poly.pdbx_seq_one_letter_code
_entity_poly.pdbx_strand_id
1 'polypeptide(L)'
;MFRTPISIPSTIRRWWGYYRSILGGYHEYAILILLPALYFRFSYPIFTHNSATLSLYLATVFFFLPIKTAAALWGLVACGRDNRNHYGKSRYSTGLLATPLKRKSPWRVPAWILSGIFVIWTYAYGTASPFPEASELVSDPVFLEHQKSNASYFIAASFWNNEPVLDHWTREMTSLIEVLGPQNVYLSLTENDSEDNTASKLLHYARKLTKMQVQHSLNITRELRGYPSNMPWENIPHRMAYMANLRNGALQPLYENNTPFRTLVLMNDVVFHHTDVLKLIIASNGKTMACSVDMDGATLYDQWVLRDSCGRATTGFWPFFMDSKDRAVVRRGGVLDVGTCWNGIVALDADPFLNTTLRREGSWNGGMRLDTSF
;
A
#
# COMPACT_ATOMS: atom_id res chain seq x y z
N MET A 1 11.09 -37.46 36.69
CA MET A 1 11.31 -36.46 37.76
C MET A 1 10.42 -35.25 37.46
N PHE A 2 9.77 -34.71 38.48
CA PHE A 2 8.50 -33.97 38.45
C PHE A 2 8.42 -32.74 37.52
N ARG A 3 7.28 -32.61 36.81
CA ARG A 3 6.74 -31.32 36.32
C ARG A 3 6.27 -30.53 37.54
N THR A 4 6.98 -29.47 37.91
CA THR A 4 6.44 -28.46 38.84
C THR A 4 5.58 -27.47 38.04
N PRO A 5 4.29 -27.29 38.38
CA PRO A 5 3.50 -26.21 37.82
C PRO A 5 3.99 -24.89 38.41
N ILE A 6 4.30 -23.92 37.54
CA ILE A 6 4.67 -22.56 37.91
C ILE A 6 3.53 -21.99 38.79
N SER A 7 3.85 -21.69 40.05
CA SER A 7 2.90 -21.15 41.01
C SER A 7 2.64 -19.68 40.69
N ILE A 8 1.47 -19.40 40.12
CA ILE A 8 0.99 -18.02 39.93
C ILE A 8 0.89 -17.34 41.31
N PRO A 9 1.54 -16.18 41.51
CA PRO A 9 1.52 -15.42 42.76
C PRO A 9 0.10 -15.25 43.33
N SER A 10 -0.05 -15.43 44.64
CA SER A 10 -1.34 -15.36 45.34
C SER A 10 -2.04 -14.01 45.15
N THR A 11 -1.28 -12.93 44.94
CA THR A 11 -1.77 -11.59 44.60
C THR A 11 -2.48 -11.54 43.25
N ILE A 12 -1.91 -12.16 42.21
CA ILE A 12 -2.52 -12.28 40.88
C ILE A 12 -3.77 -13.16 40.95
N ARG A 13 -3.74 -14.24 41.73
CA ARG A 13 -4.89 -15.14 41.91
C ARG A 13 -6.05 -14.45 42.65
N ARG A 14 -5.74 -13.57 43.61
CA ARG A 14 -6.73 -12.77 44.35
C ARG A 14 -7.29 -11.62 43.52
N TRP A 15 -6.45 -10.96 42.72
CA TRP A 15 -6.87 -9.99 41.72
C TRP A 15 -7.77 -10.62 40.66
N TRP A 16 -7.40 -11.80 40.15
CA TRP A 16 -8.23 -12.58 39.23
C TRP A 16 -9.57 -12.98 39.87
N GLY A 17 -9.55 -13.47 41.12
CA GLY A 17 -10.76 -13.86 41.83
C GLY A 17 -11.72 -12.70 42.10
N TYR A 18 -11.19 -11.52 42.44
CA TYR A 18 -11.94 -10.29 42.67
C TYR A 18 -12.51 -9.71 41.37
N TYR A 19 -11.75 -9.73 40.28
CA TYR A 19 -12.24 -9.31 38.96
C TYR A 19 -13.34 -10.24 38.43
N ARG A 20 -13.21 -11.55 38.70
CA ARG A 20 -14.17 -12.59 38.30
C ARG A 20 -15.52 -12.49 39.03
N SER A 21 -15.54 -11.92 40.23
CA SER A 21 -16.78 -11.72 41.00
C SER A 21 -17.54 -10.46 40.62
N ILE A 22 -16.85 -9.42 40.12
CA ILE A 22 -17.45 -8.11 39.80
C ILE A 22 -18.11 -8.09 38.41
N LEU A 23 -17.65 -8.91 37.45
CA LEU A 23 -18.00 -8.72 36.02
C LEU A 23 -18.71 -9.90 35.32
N GLY A 24 -18.97 -11.03 36.01
CA GLY A 24 -19.85 -12.10 35.52
C GLY A 24 -19.44 -12.79 34.20
N GLY A 25 -20.21 -13.77 33.72
CA GLY A 25 -19.87 -14.66 32.57
C GLY A 25 -19.67 -14.00 31.19
N TYR A 26 -19.58 -12.67 31.13
CA TYR A 26 -19.30 -11.85 29.95
C TYR A 26 -17.81 -11.55 29.73
N HIS A 27 -16.96 -11.99 30.66
CA HIS A 27 -15.51 -11.77 30.67
C HIS A 27 -14.80 -12.08 29.36
N GLU A 28 -15.11 -13.20 28.70
CA GLU A 28 -14.34 -13.62 27.53
C GLU A 28 -14.46 -12.61 26.38
N TYR A 29 -15.66 -12.12 26.08
CA TYR A 29 -15.89 -11.24 24.94
C TYR A 29 -15.43 -9.80 25.20
N ALA A 30 -15.70 -9.28 26.41
CA ALA A 30 -15.29 -7.93 26.77
C ALA A 30 -13.76 -7.80 26.82
N ILE A 31 -13.05 -8.78 27.38
CA ILE A 31 -11.59 -8.76 27.44
C ILE A 31 -10.98 -9.01 26.06
N LEU A 32 -11.52 -9.92 25.26
CA LEU A 32 -10.96 -10.24 23.95
C LEU A 32 -11.22 -9.18 22.87
N ILE A 33 -12.23 -8.33 23.04
CA ILE A 33 -12.58 -7.27 22.07
C ILE A 33 -12.13 -5.90 22.59
N LEU A 34 -12.47 -5.52 23.83
CA LEU A 34 -12.23 -4.16 24.32
C LEU A 34 -10.77 -3.91 24.66
N LEU A 35 -10.03 -4.86 25.26
CA LEU A 35 -8.63 -4.62 25.61
C LEU A 35 -7.75 -4.48 24.37
N PRO A 36 -7.87 -5.34 23.34
CA PRO A 36 -7.19 -5.11 22.08
C PRO A 36 -7.68 -3.83 21.40
N ALA A 37 -8.99 -3.55 21.33
CA ALA A 37 -9.48 -2.31 20.70
C ALA A 37 -9.01 -1.02 21.41
N LEU A 38 -8.94 -1.02 22.74
CA LEU A 38 -8.37 0.08 23.53
C LEU A 38 -6.85 0.15 23.33
N TYR A 39 -6.16 -0.99 23.31
CA TYR A 39 -4.74 -1.04 22.98
C TYR A 39 -4.47 -0.50 21.57
N PHE A 40 -5.25 -0.86 20.55
CA PHE A 40 -5.15 -0.32 19.19
C PHE A 40 -5.47 1.18 19.11
N ARG A 41 -6.42 1.66 19.93
CA ARG A 41 -6.80 3.08 19.95
C ARG A 41 -5.79 3.99 20.64
N PHE A 42 -5.00 3.46 21.58
CA PHE A 42 -4.04 4.24 22.37
C PHE A 42 -2.56 3.94 22.04
N SER A 43 -2.25 2.89 21.27
CA SER A 43 -0.88 2.51 20.90
C SER A 43 -0.61 2.85 19.43
N TYR A 44 -0.36 4.12 19.14
CA TYR A 44 -0.26 4.61 17.76
C TYR A 44 1.02 4.23 16.97
N PRO A 45 2.18 3.78 17.53
CA PRO A 45 3.38 3.69 16.68
C PRO A 45 4.05 2.32 16.51
N ILE A 46 3.38 1.16 16.65
CA ILE A 46 4.04 -0.12 16.33
C ILE A 46 3.08 -1.12 15.68
N PHE A 47 2.69 -0.82 14.45
CA PHE A 47 2.25 -1.85 13.50
C PHE A 47 3.43 -2.23 12.63
N THR A 48 4.20 -3.23 13.03
CA THR A 48 4.92 -4.05 12.06
C THR A 48 4.01 -5.23 11.70
N HIS A 49 3.98 -5.61 10.42
CA HIS A 49 3.09 -6.64 9.86
C HIS A 49 3.24 -8.06 10.47
N ASN A 50 4.04 -8.25 11.53
CA ASN A 50 4.38 -9.54 12.14
C ASN A 50 4.29 -9.57 13.68
N SER A 51 3.52 -8.68 14.31
CA SER A 51 3.30 -8.74 15.75
C SER A 51 2.41 -9.95 16.13
N ALA A 52 2.90 -10.82 17.03
CA ALA A 52 2.11 -11.91 17.59
C ALA A 52 0.79 -11.42 18.20
N THR A 53 0.77 -10.21 18.77
CA THR A 53 -0.42 -9.57 19.33
C THR A 53 -1.43 -9.23 18.25
N LEU A 54 -0.98 -8.75 17.08
CA LEU A 54 -1.84 -8.53 15.92
C LEU A 54 -2.42 -9.85 15.42
N SER A 55 -1.58 -10.88 15.24
CA SER A 55 -2.03 -12.21 14.80
C SER A 55 -3.02 -12.86 15.76
N LEU A 56 -2.83 -12.74 17.08
CA LEU A 56 -3.77 -13.24 18.10
C LEU A 56 -5.09 -12.47 18.09
N TYR A 57 -5.04 -11.15 17.92
CA TYR A 57 -6.26 -10.34 17.78
C TYR A 57 -7.02 -10.73 16.52
N LEU A 58 -6.35 -10.79 15.37
CA LEU A 58 -6.95 -11.20 14.11
C LEU A 58 -7.54 -12.61 14.23
N ALA A 59 -6.82 -13.58 14.82
CA ALA A 59 -7.33 -14.93 15.05
C ALA A 59 -8.62 -14.95 15.89
N THR A 60 -8.67 -14.12 16.92
CA THR A 60 -9.84 -14.00 17.80
C THR A 60 -11.03 -13.39 17.07
N VAL A 61 -10.81 -12.27 16.37
CA VAL A 61 -11.85 -11.52 15.68
C VAL A 61 -12.38 -12.28 14.46
N PHE A 62 -11.49 -12.84 13.65
CA PHE A 62 -11.84 -13.45 12.36
C PHE A 62 -12.17 -14.94 12.42
N PHE A 63 -11.74 -15.68 13.45
CA PHE A 63 -12.02 -17.13 13.53
C PHE A 63 -12.83 -17.49 14.78
N PHE A 64 -12.39 -17.07 15.96
CA PHE A 64 -13.03 -17.52 17.20
C PHE A 64 -14.44 -16.94 17.39
N LEU A 65 -14.62 -15.62 17.17
CA LEU A 65 -15.93 -14.98 17.31
C LEU A 65 -16.95 -15.54 16.29
N PRO A 66 -16.65 -15.66 14.98
CA PRO A 66 -17.57 -16.25 14.00
C PRO A 66 -17.93 -17.71 14.28
N ILE A 67 -16.97 -18.54 14.70
CA ILE A 67 -17.25 -19.96 15.02
C ILE A 67 -18.19 -20.06 16.23
N LYS A 68 -17.94 -19.25 17.27
CA LYS A 68 -18.82 -19.23 18.45
C LYS A 68 -20.21 -18.67 18.13
N THR A 69 -20.31 -17.63 17.29
CA THR A 69 -21.61 -17.07 16.86
C THR A 69 -22.39 -18.09 16.05
N ALA A 70 -21.75 -18.77 15.08
CA ALA A 70 -22.37 -19.81 14.27
C ALA A 70 -22.83 -21.01 15.13
N ALA A 71 -22.01 -21.49 16.06
CA ALA A 71 -22.38 -22.57 16.97
C ALA A 71 -23.57 -22.20 17.87
N ALA A 72 -23.61 -20.96 18.36
CA ALA A 72 -24.72 -20.46 19.17
C ALA A 72 -26.02 -20.32 18.36
N LEU A 73 -25.95 -19.79 17.13
CA LEU A 73 -27.08 -19.70 16.22
C LEU A 73 -27.60 -21.09 15.83
N TRP A 74 -26.70 -22.04 15.55
CA TRP A 74 -27.06 -23.43 15.28
C TRP A 74 -27.79 -24.07 16.45
N GLY A 75 -27.32 -23.84 17.69
CA GLY A 75 -28.01 -24.31 18.89
C GLY A 75 -29.43 -23.75 19.04
N LEU A 76 -29.65 -22.48 18.66
CA LEU A 76 -30.98 -21.86 18.68
C LEU A 76 -31.91 -22.41 17.59
N VAL A 77 -31.40 -22.60 16.37
CA VAL A 77 -32.17 -23.21 15.26
C VAL A 77 -32.50 -24.66 15.55
N ALA A 78 -31.56 -25.44 16.07
CA ALA A 78 -31.76 -26.84 16.46
C ALA A 78 -32.82 -26.97 17.57
N CYS A 79 -32.77 -26.12 18.62
CA CYS A 79 -33.81 -26.07 19.65
C CYS A 79 -35.18 -25.65 19.10
N GLY A 80 -35.23 -24.71 18.15
CA GLY A 80 -36.48 -24.29 17.50
C GLY A 80 -37.10 -25.38 16.62
N ARG A 81 -36.28 -26.29 16.10
CA ARG A 81 -36.71 -27.46 15.32
C ARG A 81 -37.19 -28.61 16.22
N ASP A 82 -36.55 -28.79 17.38
CA ASP A 82 -36.92 -29.79 18.41
C ASP A 82 -38.27 -29.43 19.09
N ASN A 83 -38.55 -28.13 19.29
CA ASN A 83 -39.82 -27.68 19.87
C ASN A 83 -41.06 -27.89 18.98
N ARG A 84 -40.89 -28.29 17.71
CA ARG A 84 -42.01 -28.72 16.84
C ARG A 84 -42.33 -30.21 16.96
N ASN A 85 -41.45 -31.01 17.58
CA ASN A 85 -41.64 -32.44 17.81
C ASN A 85 -41.76 -32.69 19.31
N HIS A 86 -43.00 -32.75 19.81
CA HIS A 86 -43.25 -32.96 21.23
C HIS A 86 -42.77 -34.34 21.74
N TYR A 87 -42.31 -34.34 22.99
CA TYR A 87 -42.00 -35.45 23.90
C TYR A 87 -40.85 -36.40 23.50
N GLY A 88 -39.62 -35.89 23.58
CA GLY A 88 -38.43 -36.73 23.71
C GLY A 88 -37.31 -35.95 24.39
N LYS A 89 -36.74 -36.48 25.49
CA LYS A 89 -35.56 -35.90 26.15
C LYS A 89 -34.45 -35.69 25.13
N SER A 90 -34.19 -34.44 24.76
CA SER A 90 -33.11 -34.05 23.84
C SER A 90 -31.76 -34.48 24.43
N ARG A 91 -31.17 -35.51 23.82
CA ARG A 91 -29.88 -36.10 24.18
C ARG A 91 -28.87 -35.71 23.10
N TYR A 92 -28.47 -34.44 23.08
CA TYR A 92 -27.27 -34.00 22.36
C TYR A 92 -26.38 -33.20 23.31
N SER A 93 -25.50 -33.94 23.99
CA SER A 93 -24.27 -33.40 24.57
C SER A 93 -23.27 -33.26 23.44
N THR A 94 -23.29 -32.14 22.71
CA THR A 94 -22.12 -31.75 21.91
C THR A 94 -21.06 -31.22 22.86
N GLY A 95 -20.05 -32.07 23.10
CA GLY A 95 -18.94 -31.80 23.99
C GLY A 95 -18.20 -30.49 23.72
N LEU A 96 -17.59 -29.99 24.79
CA LEU A 96 -16.62 -28.89 24.91
C LEU A 96 -17.02 -27.48 24.44
N LEU A 97 -18.01 -27.31 23.54
CA LEU A 97 -18.39 -25.99 23.00
C LEU A 97 -19.83 -25.55 23.33
N ALA A 98 -20.71 -26.46 23.77
CA ALA A 98 -22.09 -26.13 24.12
C ALA A 98 -22.34 -26.41 25.61
N THR A 99 -22.41 -25.35 26.43
CA THR A 99 -22.86 -25.45 27.82
C THR A 99 -24.39 -25.28 27.91
N PRO A 100 -25.08 -25.93 28.87
CA PRO A 100 -26.53 -25.90 28.95
C PRO A 100 -27.04 -24.49 29.27
N LEU A 101 -28.05 -24.04 28.52
CA LEU A 101 -28.70 -22.73 28.64
C LEU A 101 -29.47 -22.59 29.98
N LYS A 102 -28.81 -22.12 31.05
CA LYS A 102 -29.49 -21.64 32.27
C LYS A 102 -29.59 -20.10 32.32
N ARG A 103 -30.82 -19.65 32.58
CA ARG A 103 -31.36 -18.28 32.84
C ARG A 103 -30.80 -17.14 31.96
N LYS A 104 -31.61 -16.75 30.97
CA LYS A 104 -31.31 -15.74 29.93
C LYS A 104 -31.15 -14.34 30.55
N SER A 105 -29.91 -13.86 30.64
CA SER A 105 -29.67 -12.43 30.78
C SER A 105 -30.13 -11.71 29.50
N PRO A 106 -30.84 -10.57 29.60
CA PRO A 106 -31.39 -9.84 28.44
C PRO A 106 -30.30 -9.34 27.47
N TRP A 107 -29.06 -9.23 27.95
CA TRP A 107 -27.93 -8.72 27.17
C TRP A 107 -27.27 -9.73 26.23
N ARG A 108 -27.64 -11.02 26.30
CA ARG A 108 -26.99 -12.06 25.47
C ARG A 108 -27.32 -11.87 23.98
N VAL A 109 -28.58 -11.67 23.62
CA VAL A 109 -28.99 -11.50 22.21
C VAL A 109 -28.38 -10.23 21.60
N PRO A 110 -28.43 -9.04 22.26
CA PRO A 110 -27.73 -7.84 21.79
C PRO A 110 -26.22 -8.06 21.61
N ALA A 111 -25.55 -8.77 22.52
CA ALA A 111 -24.11 -9.04 22.39
C ALA A 111 -23.77 -9.91 21.17
N TRP A 112 -24.61 -10.90 20.84
CA TRP A 112 -24.43 -11.70 19.62
C TRP A 112 -24.68 -10.88 18.35
N ILE A 113 -25.69 -10.00 18.35
CA ILE A 113 -25.97 -9.11 17.22
C ILE A 113 -24.80 -8.14 17.01
N LEU A 114 -24.30 -7.51 18.07
CA LEU A 114 -23.14 -6.62 18.00
C LEU A 114 -21.87 -7.35 17.55
N SER A 115 -21.65 -8.60 18.01
CA SER A 115 -20.55 -9.44 17.54
C SER A 115 -20.69 -9.77 16.05
N GLY A 116 -21.89 -10.13 15.59
CA GLY A 116 -22.17 -10.36 14.17
C GLY A 116 -21.95 -9.12 13.31
N ILE A 117 -22.42 -7.94 13.75
CA ILE A 117 -22.17 -6.66 13.08
C ILE A 117 -20.67 -6.36 13.04
N PHE A 118 -19.95 -6.58 14.14
CA PHE A 118 -18.51 -6.36 14.20
C PHE A 118 -17.75 -7.29 13.26
N VAL A 119 -18.12 -8.57 13.18
CA VAL A 119 -17.56 -9.52 12.21
C VAL A 119 -17.83 -9.04 10.78
N ILE A 120 -19.09 -8.70 10.45
CA ILE A 120 -19.44 -8.18 9.12
C ILE A 120 -18.65 -6.92 8.82
N TRP A 121 -18.54 -5.98 9.76
CA TRP A 121 -17.76 -4.76 9.60
C TRP A 121 -16.27 -5.06 9.38
N THR A 122 -15.70 -6.01 10.11
CA THR A 122 -14.28 -6.37 9.99
C THR A 122 -14.00 -7.09 8.66
N TYR A 123 -14.93 -7.91 8.16
CA TYR A 123 -14.81 -8.55 6.84
C TYR A 123 -15.21 -7.63 5.67
N ALA A 124 -16.07 -6.64 5.89
CA ALA A 124 -16.48 -5.72 4.83
C ALA A 124 -15.50 -4.55 4.69
N TYR A 125 -15.01 -4.00 5.81
CA TYR A 125 -14.13 -2.84 5.84
C TYR A 125 -12.69 -3.19 6.18
N GLY A 126 -12.45 -4.18 7.04
CA GLY A 126 -11.09 -4.55 7.48
C GLY A 126 -10.32 -5.40 6.47
N THR A 127 -11.01 -6.09 5.55
CA THR A 127 -10.39 -6.81 4.43
C THR A 127 -10.66 -6.16 3.07
N ALA A 128 -11.37 -5.02 3.05
CA ALA A 128 -11.43 -4.22 1.83
C ALA A 128 -10.01 -3.79 1.45
N SER A 129 -9.71 -3.81 0.15
CA SER A 129 -8.46 -3.23 -0.33
C SER A 129 -8.39 -1.77 0.11
N PRO A 130 -7.26 -1.32 0.69
CA PRO A 130 -7.08 0.10 0.98
C PRO A 130 -6.89 0.93 -0.30
N PHE A 131 -6.72 0.28 -1.45
CA PHE A 131 -6.57 0.90 -2.75
C PHE A 131 -7.92 1.00 -3.47
N PRO A 132 -8.22 2.14 -4.12
CA PRO A 132 -9.43 2.28 -4.93
C PRO A 132 -9.42 1.31 -6.11
N GLU A 133 -10.58 1.06 -6.70
CA GLU A 133 -10.61 0.26 -7.94
C GLU A 133 -10.05 1.07 -9.11
N ALA A 134 -9.34 0.42 -10.02
CA ALA A 134 -8.80 1.07 -11.21
C ALA A 134 -9.93 1.62 -12.13
N SER A 135 -11.08 0.95 -12.17
CA SER A 135 -12.29 1.39 -12.89
C SER A 135 -12.79 2.76 -12.43
N GLU A 136 -12.75 3.02 -11.13
CA GLU A 136 -13.11 4.31 -10.53
C GLU A 136 -12.14 5.40 -10.98
N LEU A 137 -10.83 5.13 -10.94
CA LEU A 137 -9.80 6.10 -11.34
C LEU A 137 -9.83 6.41 -12.84
N VAL A 138 -10.05 5.41 -13.70
CA VAL A 138 -10.12 5.62 -15.16
C VAL A 138 -11.35 6.42 -15.57
N SER A 139 -12.38 6.50 -14.71
CA SER A 139 -13.55 7.38 -14.92
C SER A 139 -13.28 8.86 -14.64
N ASP A 140 -12.10 9.19 -14.08
CA ASP A 140 -11.69 10.57 -13.83
C ASP A 140 -11.59 11.39 -15.14
N PRO A 141 -11.99 12.67 -15.14
CA PRO A 141 -11.92 13.54 -16.32
C PRO A 141 -10.55 13.53 -17.04
N VAL A 142 -9.44 13.39 -16.31
CA VAL A 142 -8.09 13.32 -16.89
C VAL A 142 -7.95 12.10 -17.80
N PHE A 143 -8.38 10.93 -17.33
CA PHE A 143 -8.30 9.71 -18.12
C PHE A 143 -9.32 9.69 -19.26
N LEU A 144 -10.48 10.30 -19.10
CA LEU A 144 -11.44 10.47 -20.19
C LEU A 144 -10.89 11.36 -21.31
N GLU A 145 -10.13 12.42 -20.98
CA GLU A 145 -9.42 13.23 -21.97
C GLU A 145 -8.31 12.43 -22.67
N HIS A 146 -7.52 11.69 -21.89
CA HIS A 146 -6.47 10.82 -22.42
C HIS A 146 -7.03 9.77 -23.37
N GLN A 147 -8.17 9.15 -23.04
CA GLN A 147 -8.82 8.17 -23.91
C GLN A 147 -9.33 8.81 -25.21
N LYS A 148 -9.91 10.01 -25.16
CA LYS A 148 -10.37 10.75 -26.36
C LYS A 148 -9.22 11.11 -27.29
N SER A 149 -8.05 11.39 -26.74
CA SER A 149 -6.85 11.78 -27.49
C SER A 149 -5.94 10.61 -27.87
N ASN A 150 -6.30 9.36 -27.51
CA ASN A 150 -5.44 8.18 -27.62
C ASN A 150 -4.04 8.43 -27.03
N ALA A 151 -4.01 8.96 -25.80
CA ALA A 151 -2.77 9.33 -25.12
C ALA A 151 -1.84 8.13 -24.91
N SER A 152 -0.55 8.34 -25.21
CA SER A 152 0.51 7.37 -24.97
C SER A 152 1.29 7.69 -23.69
N TYR A 153 1.74 6.65 -22.99
CA TYR A 153 2.46 6.73 -21.72
C TYR A 153 3.86 6.14 -21.87
N PHE A 154 4.89 6.91 -21.49
CA PHE A 154 6.25 6.41 -21.40
C PHE A 154 6.58 6.16 -19.93
N ILE A 155 6.93 4.93 -19.57
CA ILE A 155 7.29 4.55 -18.21
C ILE A 155 8.76 4.16 -18.21
N ALA A 156 9.59 4.81 -17.40
CA ALA A 156 11.01 4.50 -17.24
C ALA A 156 11.30 4.05 -15.81
N ALA A 157 12.00 2.92 -15.66
CA ALA A 157 12.37 2.39 -14.36
C ALA A 157 13.84 1.91 -14.33
N SER A 158 14.52 2.18 -13.22
CA SER A 158 15.90 1.77 -12.99
C SER A 158 16.02 0.82 -11.80
N PHE A 159 16.88 -0.20 -11.93
CA PHE A 159 17.06 -1.26 -10.93
C PHE A 159 18.52 -1.51 -10.56
N TRP A 160 18.74 -1.86 -9.30
CA TRP A 160 19.98 -2.37 -8.74
C TRP A 160 19.66 -3.26 -7.52
N ASN A 161 20.02 -4.55 -7.57
CA ASN A 161 19.82 -5.49 -6.45
C ASN A 161 18.35 -5.56 -5.93
N ASN A 162 17.40 -5.65 -6.86
CA ASN A 162 15.96 -5.61 -6.58
C ASN A 162 15.26 -6.97 -6.70
N GLU A 163 15.99 -8.10 -6.69
CA GLU A 163 15.40 -9.44 -6.75
C GLU A 163 14.21 -9.65 -5.78
N PRO A 164 14.26 -9.18 -4.51
CA PRO A 164 13.18 -9.40 -3.55
C PRO A 164 11.87 -8.69 -3.90
N VAL A 165 11.91 -7.57 -4.62
CA VAL A 165 10.74 -6.72 -4.90
C VAL A 165 10.17 -6.95 -6.30
N LEU A 166 10.96 -7.49 -7.23
CA LEU A 166 10.59 -7.59 -8.65
C LEU A 166 9.35 -8.44 -8.92
N ASP A 167 9.04 -9.46 -8.11
CA ASP A 167 7.84 -10.28 -8.35
C ASP A 167 6.55 -9.48 -8.09
N HIS A 168 6.57 -8.61 -7.08
CA HIS A 168 5.48 -7.67 -6.83
C HIS A 168 5.47 -6.58 -7.90
N TRP A 169 6.62 -5.95 -8.14
CA TRP A 169 6.77 -4.84 -9.09
C TRP A 169 6.26 -5.21 -10.48
N THR A 170 6.66 -6.37 -11.01
CA THR A 170 6.25 -6.82 -12.36
C THR A 170 4.76 -7.16 -12.43
N ARG A 171 4.15 -7.65 -11.36
CA ARG A 171 2.70 -7.90 -11.30
C ARG A 171 1.91 -6.58 -11.33
N GLU A 172 2.30 -5.62 -10.52
CA GLU A 172 1.64 -4.31 -10.46
C GLU A 172 1.85 -3.52 -11.76
N MET A 173 3.06 -3.56 -12.32
CA MET A 173 3.33 -2.97 -13.64
C MET A 173 2.50 -3.63 -14.75
N THR A 174 2.34 -4.96 -14.73
CA THR A 174 1.44 -5.65 -15.68
C THR A 174 0.00 -5.13 -15.55
N SER A 175 -0.50 -5.02 -14.31
CA SER A 175 -1.86 -4.54 -14.04
C SER A 175 -2.05 -3.09 -14.50
N LEU A 176 -1.04 -2.24 -14.28
CA LEU A 176 -1.03 -0.87 -14.78
C LEU A 176 -1.12 -0.82 -16.31
N ILE A 177 -0.30 -1.62 -17.01
CA ILE A 177 -0.29 -1.68 -18.48
C ILE A 177 -1.64 -2.16 -19.02
N GLU A 178 -2.26 -3.16 -18.39
CA GLU A 178 -3.58 -3.66 -18.78
C GLU A 178 -4.66 -2.58 -18.64
N VAL A 179 -4.59 -1.75 -17.59
CA VAL A 179 -5.53 -0.64 -17.38
C VAL A 179 -5.30 0.50 -18.37
N LEU A 180 -4.04 0.88 -18.64
CA LEU A 180 -3.71 1.97 -19.58
C LEU A 180 -3.88 1.57 -21.06
N GLY A 181 -3.85 0.27 -21.34
CA GLY A 181 -3.88 -0.31 -22.68
C GLY A 181 -2.46 -0.67 -23.16
N PRO A 182 -2.16 -1.95 -23.44
CA PRO A 182 -0.84 -2.41 -23.90
C PRO A 182 -0.25 -1.64 -25.09
N GLN A 183 -1.09 -1.19 -26.01
CA GLN A 183 -0.73 -0.43 -27.20
C GLN A 183 -0.40 1.04 -26.92
N ASN A 184 -0.84 1.58 -25.78
CA ASN A 184 -0.62 2.97 -25.39
C ASN A 184 0.62 3.14 -24.51
N VAL A 185 1.27 2.05 -24.10
CA VAL A 185 2.39 2.09 -23.14
C VAL A 185 3.69 1.70 -23.81
N TYR A 186 4.72 2.50 -23.55
CA TYR A 186 6.12 2.15 -23.75
C TYR A 186 6.80 1.98 -22.39
N LEU A 187 7.41 0.82 -22.14
CA LEU A 187 8.12 0.54 -20.88
C LEU A 187 9.64 0.43 -21.10
N SER A 188 10.39 1.38 -20.56
CA SER A 188 11.86 1.40 -20.59
C SER A 188 12.43 0.94 -19.25
N LEU A 189 13.16 -0.17 -19.27
CA LEU A 189 13.77 -0.77 -18.09
C LEU A 189 15.29 -0.66 -18.18
N THR A 190 15.92 -0.17 -17.12
CA THR A 190 17.38 -0.16 -17.00
C THR A 190 17.82 -0.88 -15.74
N GLU A 191 18.90 -1.65 -15.86
CA GLU A 191 19.54 -2.33 -14.75
C GLU A 191 21.04 -2.10 -14.85
N ASN A 192 21.67 -1.89 -13.69
CA ASN A 192 23.10 -1.71 -13.63
C ASN A 192 23.72 -2.38 -12.40
N ASP A 193 24.77 -3.16 -12.64
CA ASP A 193 25.66 -3.72 -11.61
C ASP A 193 24.95 -4.49 -10.48
N SER A 194 23.83 -5.15 -10.77
CA SER A 194 23.21 -6.07 -9.81
C SER A 194 24.05 -7.33 -9.64
N GLU A 195 24.15 -7.78 -8.40
CA GLU A 195 24.86 -9.01 -7.98
C GLU A 195 23.88 -10.16 -7.71
N ASP A 196 22.57 -9.87 -7.71
CA ASP A 196 21.47 -10.82 -7.48
C ASP A 196 20.76 -11.22 -8.79
N ASN A 197 19.61 -11.90 -8.72
CA ASN A 197 18.87 -12.32 -9.92
C ASN A 197 18.04 -11.21 -10.60
N THR A 198 18.26 -9.93 -10.29
CA THR A 198 17.53 -8.79 -10.89
C THR A 198 17.53 -8.84 -12.41
N ALA A 199 18.71 -8.94 -13.02
CA ALA A 199 18.85 -9.00 -14.48
C ALA A 199 18.07 -10.17 -15.10
N SER A 200 18.16 -11.36 -14.49
CA SER A 200 17.45 -12.56 -14.93
C SER A 200 15.93 -12.41 -14.85
N LYS A 201 15.41 -11.81 -13.78
CA LYS A 201 13.98 -11.54 -13.61
C LYS A 201 13.47 -10.51 -14.61
N LEU A 202 14.23 -9.44 -14.88
CA LEU A 202 13.89 -8.43 -15.89
C LEU A 202 13.88 -9.02 -17.31
N LEU A 203 14.83 -9.90 -17.64
CA LEU A 203 14.82 -10.63 -18.92
C LEU A 203 13.58 -11.51 -19.07
N HIS A 204 13.16 -12.20 -18.00
CA HIS A 204 11.92 -12.97 -18.01
C HIS A 204 10.70 -12.06 -18.23
N TYR A 205 10.66 -10.92 -17.55
CA TYR A 205 9.57 -9.96 -17.69
C TYR A 205 9.50 -9.34 -19.09
N ALA A 206 10.65 -8.99 -19.70
CA ALA A 206 10.70 -8.53 -21.09
C ALA A 206 10.06 -9.52 -22.06
N ARG A 207 10.33 -10.83 -21.91
CA ARG A 207 9.66 -11.87 -22.72
C ARG A 207 8.14 -11.90 -22.51
N LYS A 208 7.66 -11.61 -21.29
CA LYS A 208 6.22 -11.49 -21.01
C LYS A 208 5.65 -10.26 -21.72
N LEU A 209 6.33 -9.11 -21.66
CA LEU A 209 5.93 -7.88 -22.36
C LEU A 209 5.84 -8.09 -23.88
N THR A 210 6.81 -8.79 -24.48
CA THR A 210 6.76 -9.15 -25.91
C THR A 210 5.50 -9.95 -26.25
N LYS A 211 5.14 -10.95 -25.41
CA LYS A 211 3.92 -11.75 -25.60
C LYS A 211 2.65 -10.93 -25.46
N MET A 212 2.67 -9.91 -24.60
CA MET A 212 1.57 -8.96 -24.40
C MET A 212 1.52 -7.87 -25.48
N GLN A 213 2.45 -7.87 -26.44
CA GLN A 213 2.58 -6.86 -27.50
C GLN A 213 2.79 -5.43 -26.97
N VAL A 214 3.43 -5.30 -25.80
CA VAL A 214 3.79 -4.02 -25.19
C VAL A 214 5.13 -3.55 -25.76
N GLN A 215 5.22 -2.30 -26.20
CA GLN A 215 6.49 -1.73 -26.63
C GLN A 215 7.40 -1.55 -25.41
N HIS A 216 8.64 -2.03 -25.48
CA HIS A 216 9.55 -1.94 -24.36
C HIS A 216 11.01 -2.01 -24.79
N SER A 217 11.88 -1.56 -23.89
CA SER A 217 13.33 -1.72 -23.96
C SER A 217 13.86 -2.20 -22.62
N LEU A 218 14.89 -3.05 -22.67
CA LEU A 218 15.61 -3.51 -21.48
C LEU A 218 17.10 -3.29 -21.73
N ASN A 219 17.71 -2.39 -20.96
CA ASN A 219 19.13 -2.12 -21.00
C ASN A 219 19.79 -2.63 -19.71
N ILE A 220 20.55 -3.72 -19.83
CA ILE A 220 21.34 -4.30 -18.74
C ILE A 220 22.79 -3.87 -18.95
N THR A 221 23.31 -3.08 -18.02
CA THR A 221 24.63 -2.45 -18.14
C THR A 221 25.56 -2.90 -17.02
N ARG A 222 26.86 -2.82 -17.27
CA ARG A 222 27.90 -3.05 -16.27
C ARG A 222 28.86 -1.85 -16.20
N GLU A 223 29.49 -1.67 -15.05
CA GLU A 223 30.60 -0.74 -14.79
C GLU A 223 30.21 0.76 -14.84
N LEU A 224 28.92 1.10 -14.77
CA LEU A 224 28.49 2.51 -14.75
C LEU A 224 28.86 3.25 -13.46
N ARG A 225 29.17 2.54 -12.36
CA ARG A 225 29.56 3.15 -11.06
C ARG A 225 30.94 3.81 -11.06
N GLY A 226 31.76 3.59 -12.09
CA GLY A 226 33.12 4.12 -12.15
C GLY A 226 34.08 3.47 -11.14
N TYR A 227 35.35 3.92 -11.15
CA TYR A 227 36.39 3.45 -10.23
C TYR A 227 36.70 4.50 -9.14
N PRO A 228 36.86 4.11 -7.87
CA PRO A 228 36.72 2.75 -7.36
C PRO A 228 35.23 2.39 -7.22
N SER A 229 34.87 1.13 -7.52
CA SER A 229 33.45 0.71 -7.58
C SER A 229 32.78 0.64 -6.20
N ASN A 230 33.58 0.76 -5.12
CA ASN A 230 33.05 0.84 -3.78
C ASN A 230 32.42 2.23 -3.55
N MET A 231 31.11 2.25 -3.76
CA MET A 231 30.17 3.19 -3.16
C MET A 231 30.21 4.61 -3.76
N PRO A 232 29.49 4.85 -4.88
CA PRO A 232 29.12 6.20 -5.28
C PRO A 232 28.46 7.00 -4.13
N TRP A 233 27.91 6.31 -3.14
CA TRP A 233 27.27 6.84 -1.93
C TRP A 233 28.19 7.63 -0.99
N GLU A 234 29.51 7.49 -1.09
CA GLU A 234 30.47 8.24 -0.24
C GLU A 234 30.64 9.68 -0.69
N ASN A 235 30.44 9.97 -1.98
CA ASN A 235 30.65 11.29 -2.57
C ASN A 235 29.37 11.77 -3.25
N ILE A 236 28.77 12.85 -2.72
CA ILE A 236 27.49 13.38 -3.23
C ILE A 236 27.56 13.70 -4.73
N PRO A 237 28.53 14.48 -5.24
CA PRO A 237 28.68 14.69 -6.69
C PRO A 237 28.74 13.39 -7.50
N HIS A 238 29.49 12.39 -7.05
CA HIS A 238 29.61 11.12 -7.74
C HIS A 238 28.29 10.35 -7.76
N ARG A 239 27.59 10.26 -6.62
CA ARG A 239 26.24 9.69 -6.51
C ARG A 239 25.27 10.38 -7.48
N MET A 240 25.26 11.70 -7.51
CA MET A 240 24.32 12.45 -8.35
C MET A 240 24.59 12.23 -9.83
N ALA A 241 25.86 12.26 -10.25
CA ALA A 241 26.25 11.97 -11.63
C ALA A 241 25.88 10.53 -12.03
N TYR A 242 26.13 9.55 -11.17
CA TYR A 242 25.75 8.15 -11.40
C TYR A 242 24.24 7.99 -11.58
N MET A 243 23.43 8.53 -10.64
CA MET A 243 21.97 8.45 -10.72
C MET A 243 21.41 9.21 -11.94
N ALA A 244 22.03 10.31 -12.35
CA ALA A 244 21.66 11.02 -13.57
C ALA A 244 21.94 10.16 -14.82
N ASN A 245 23.10 9.49 -14.88
CA ASN A 245 23.44 8.60 -16.00
C ASN A 245 22.46 7.43 -16.12
N LEU A 246 22.09 6.80 -15.00
CA LEU A 246 21.08 5.72 -15.00
C LEU A 246 19.73 6.18 -15.57
N ARG A 247 19.25 7.35 -15.13
CA ARG A 247 17.97 7.92 -15.58
C ARG A 247 18.02 8.37 -17.03
N ASN A 248 19.12 8.97 -17.46
CA ASN A 248 19.33 9.32 -18.86
C ASN A 248 19.32 8.07 -19.75
N GLY A 249 19.93 6.98 -19.30
CA GLY A 249 19.87 5.69 -19.99
C GLY A 249 18.44 5.14 -20.07
N ALA A 250 17.63 5.30 -19.02
CA ALA A 250 16.22 4.89 -19.03
C ALA A 250 15.36 5.77 -19.95
N LEU A 251 15.73 7.04 -20.09
CA LEU A 251 15.06 7.99 -20.97
C LEU A 251 15.56 7.93 -22.41
N GLN A 252 16.69 7.31 -22.71
CA GLN A 252 17.25 7.25 -24.07
C GLN A 252 16.20 6.79 -25.13
N PRO A 253 15.40 5.73 -24.90
CA PRO A 253 14.39 5.30 -25.87
C PRO A 253 13.27 6.32 -26.11
N LEU A 254 13.04 7.26 -25.20
CA LEU A 254 12.08 8.34 -25.39
C LEU A 254 12.50 9.25 -26.55
N TYR A 255 13.80 9.54 -26.68
CA TYR A 255 14.35 10.41 -27.71
C TYR A 255 14.51 9.72 -29.07
N GLU A 256 14.68 8.40 -29.05
CA GLU A 256 14.80 7.56 -30.25
C GLU A 256 13.43 7.20 -30.85
N ASN A 257 12.36 7.29 -30.06
CA ASN A 257 11.01 7.00 -30.49
C ASN A 257 10.34 8.25 -31.09
N ASN A 258 9.63 8.08 -32.20
CA ASN A 258 8.85 9.14 -32.85
C ASN A 258 7.40 9.24 -32.33
N THR A 259 7.13 8.71 -31.14
CA THR A 259 5.81 8.71 -30.51
C THR A 259 5.65 9.96 -29.64
N PRO A 260 4.61 10.78 -29.84
CA PRO A 260 4.33 11.93 -28.99
C PRO A 260 3.67 11.47 -27.68
N PHE A 261 4.48 11.02 -26.73
CA PHE A 261 3.97 10.60 -25.42
C PHE A 261 3.30 11.76 -24.68
N ARG A 262 2.17 11.48 -24.01
CA ARG A 262 1.43 12.46 -23.20
C ARG A 262 2.01 12.59 -21.81
N THR A 263 2.39 11.45 -21.22
CA THR A 263 2.83 11.37 -19.83
C THR A 263 4.10 10.55 -19.74
N LEU A 264 5.07 11.07 -18.98
CA LEU A 264 6.30 10.39 -18.62
C LEU A 264 6.20 9.98 -17.13
N VAL A 265 6.32 8.69 -16.85
CA VAL A 265 6.40 8.18 -15.47
C VAL A 265 7.83 7.70 -15.23
N LEU A 266 8.49 8.27 -14.22
CA LEU A 266 9.81 7.85 -13.77
C LEU A 266 9.68 7.12 -12.44
N MET A 267 10.27 5.94 -12.36
CA MET A 267 10.20 5.08 -11.17
C MET A 267 11.59 4.67 -10.74
N ASN A 268 11.86 4.78 -9.45
CA ASN A 268 12.97 4.06 -8.81
C ASN A 268 12.49 2.62 -8.47
N ASP A 269 13.24 1.95 -7.62
CA ASP A 269 13.05 0.59 -7.15
C ASP A 269 12.08 0.46 -5.96
N VAL A 270 10.92 1.12 -6.06
CA VAL A 270 9.94 1.16 -4.97
C VAL A 270 8.86 0.09 -5.09
N VAL A 271 8.27 -0.27 -3.94
CA VAL A 271 7.04 -1.06 -3.88
C VAL A 271 5.85 -0.13 -4.06
N PHE A 272 4.95 -0.44 -4.98
CA PHE A 272 3.82 0.42 -5.35
C PHE A 272 2.60 -0.42 -5.74
N HIS A 273 1.40 0.15 -5.63
CA HIS A 273 0.21 -0.43 -6.24
C HIS A 273 -0.09 0.29 -7.57
N HIS A 274 -0.55 -0.41 -8.60
CA HIS A 274 -0.80 0.19 -9.92
C HIS A 274 -1.73 1.42 -9.87
N THR A 275 -2.71 1.43 -8.97
CA THR A 275 -3.63 2.57 -8.79
C THR A 275 -2.93 3.82 -8.27
N ASP A 276 -1.80 3.70 -7.58
CA ASP A 276 -1.07 4.87 -7.09
C ASP A 276 -0.39 5.60 -8.25
N VAL A 277 0.07 4.88 -9.28
CA VAL A 277 0.53 5.50 -10.52
C VAL A 277 -0.61 6.21 -11.24
N LEU A 278 -1.81 5.59 -11.31
CA LEU A 278 -3.00 6.23 -11.89
C LEU A 278 -3.36 7.54 -11.14
N LYS A 279 -3.32 7.53 -9.80
CA LYS A 279 -3.52 8.75 -8.99
C LYS A 279 -2.47 9.82 -9.29
N LEU A 280 -1.21 9.44 -9.52
CA LEU A 280 -0.16 10.41 -9.89
C LEU A 280 -0.39 11.03 -11.27
N ILE A 281 -0.85 10.23 -12.23
CA ILE A 281 -1.22 10.75 -13.56
C ILE A 281 -2.38 11.74 -13.43
N ILE A 282 -3.41 11.41 -12.64
CA ILE A 282 -4.53 12.31 -12.33
C ILE A 282 -4.03 13.56 -11.60
N ALA A 283 -3.16 13.43 -10.60
CA ALA A 283 -2.66 14.57 -9.82
C ALA A 283 -1.77 15.50 -10.67
N SER A 284 -1.05 14.94 -11.65
CA SER A 284 -0.28 15.69 -12.62
C SER A 284 -1.21 16.57 -13.47
N ASN A 285 -2.32 16.06 -14.03
CA ASN A 285 -3.36 16.83 -14.75
C ASN A 285 -2.82 17.96 -15.68
N GLY A 286 -1.75 17.71 -16.42
CA GLY A 286 -1.11 18.75 -17.26
C GLY A 286 -0.41 19.88 -16.49
N LYS A 287 -0.36 19.83 -15.15
CA LYS A 287 0.68 20.48 -14.34
C LYS A 287 2.01 19.77 -14.62
N THR A 288 3.12 20.46 -14.39
CA THR A 288 4.45 19.98 -14.81
C THR A 288 4.85 18.64 -14.18
N MET A 289 4.43 18.35 -12.94
CA MET A 289 4.94 17.21 -12.17
C MET A 289 4.04 16.85 -10.98
N ALA A 290 3.88 15.55 -10.70
CA ALA A 290 3.34 15.02 -9.45
C ALA A 290 4.22 13.86 -8.95
N CYS A 291 4.54 13.83 -7.66
CA CYS A 291 5.40 12.80 -7.07
C CYS A 291 4.66 11.97 -6.02
N SER A 292 5.07 10.71 -5.88
CA SER A 292 4.67 9.89 -4.74
C SER A 292 5.27 10.42 -3.43
N VAL A 293 4.71 9.96 -2.31
CA VAL A 293 5.34 10.07 -1.00
C VAL A 293 5.97 8.72 -0.71
N ASP A 294 7.31 8.66 -0.71
CA ASP A 294 8.04 7.40 -0.50
C ASP A 294 8.25 7.13 0.98
N MET A 295 7.77 5.97 1.43
CA MET A 295 7.67 5.60 2.83
C MET A 295 8.50 4.34 3.09
N ASP A 296 9.39 4.42 4.07
CA ASP A 296 10.04 3.24 4.65
C ASP A 296 9.41 2.96 6.01
N GLY A 297 8.55 1.94 6.05
CA GLY A 297 7.72 1.61 7.21
C GLY A 297 6.82 2.78 7.63
N ALA A 298 7.11 3.40 8.78
CA ALA A 298 6.34 4.51 9.33
C ALA A 298 7.01 5.88 9.09
N THR A 299 8.10 5.92 8.32
CA THR A 299 8.88 7.13 8.07
C THR A 299 8.84 7.56 6.62
N LEU A 300 8.73 8.87 6.38
CA LEU A 300 9.00 9.50 5.10
C LEU A 300 10.50 9.33 4.77
N TYR A 301 10.81 8.55 3.75
CA TYR A 301 12.19 8.18 3.42
C TYR A 301 12.88 9.28 2.61
N ASP A 302 12.38 9.56 1.41
CA ASP A 302 13.00 10.51 0.47
C ASP A 302 12.71 11.96 0.84
N GLN A 303 13.53 12.49 1.76
CA GLN A 303 13.42 13.88 2.25
C GLN A 303 14.35 14.86 1.52
N TRP A 304 15.24 14.39 0.64
CA TRP A 304 16.29 15.23 0.06
C TRP A 304 15.72 16.37 -0.79
N VAL A 305 14.82 16.03 -1.73
CA VAL A 305 14.25 16.96 -2.71
C VAL A 305 12.85 17.42 -2.29
N LEU A 306 12.18 16.67 -1.42
CA LEU A 306 10.83 17.01 -0.99
C LEU A 306 10.83 18.27 -0.09
N ARG A 307 10.08 19.28 -0.52
CA ARG A 307 9.88 20.53 0.22
C ARG A 307 8.40 20.81 0.37
N ASP A 308 8.00 21.30 1.54
CA ASP A 308 6.60 21.68 1.79
C ASP A 308 6.18 22.87 0.91
N SER A 309 4.91 23.28 1.00
CA SER A 309 4.39 24.39 0.19
C SER A 309 5.14 25.72 0.38
N CYS A 310 5.90 25.86 1.47
CA CYS A 310 6.70 27.03 1.82
C CYS A 310 8.20 26.84 1.54
N GLY A 311 8.60 25.75 0.89
CA GLY A 311 10.00 25.44 0.60
C GLY A 311 10.79 24.86 1.79
N ARG A 312 10.13 24.54 2.91
CA ARG A 312 10.80 23.99 4.10
C ARG A 312 11.08 22.49 3.92
N ALA A 313 12.13 22.02 4.59
CA ALA A 313 12.43 20.59 4.65
C ALA A 313 11.32 19.82 5.36
N THR A 314 11.09 18.58 4.91
CA THR A 314 10.23 17.61 5.60
C THR A 314 10.98 16.85 6.69
N THR A 315 10.24 16.16 7.56
CA THR A 315 10.80 15.23 8.56
C THR A 315 10.41 13.79 8.25
N GLY A 316 11.27 12.85 8.63
CA GLY A 316 10.99 11.42 8.49
C GLY A 316 9.82 10.94 9.33
N PHE A 317 9.67 11.46 10.55
CA PHE A 317 8.55 11.10 11.43
C PHE A 317 7.40 12.09 11.29
N TRP A 318 6.20 11.60 11.60
CA TRP A 318 5.03 12.45 11.71
C TRP A 318 5.26 13.57 12.76
N PRO A 319 4.94 14.84 12.46
CA PRO A 319 4.29 15.30 11.24
C PRO A 319 5.28 15.67 10.13
N PHE A 320 5.27 14.90 9.04
CA PHE A 320 6.25 15.00 7.95
C PHE A 320 6.42 16.42 7.37
N PHE A 321 5.33 17.20 7.34
CA PHE A 321 5.30 18.56 6.80
C PHE A 321 5.13 19.61 7.90
N MET A 322 5.87 20.71 7.76
CA MET A 322 5.91 21.81 8.74
C MET A 322 4.69 22.72 8.63
N ASP A 323 4.04 22.80 7.48
CA ASP A 323 2.81 23.58 7.35
C ASP A 323 1.59 22.88 7.95
N SER A 324 0.76 23.64 8.65
CA SER A 324 -0.50 23.12 9.20
C SER A 324 -1.50 22.73 8.12
N LYS A 325 -1.51 23.41 6.98
CA LYS A 325 -2.38 23.12 5.83
C LYS A 325 -1.95 21.81 5.17
N ASP A 326 -0.64 21.63 4.96
CA ASP A 326 -0.08 20.40 4.40
C ASP A 326 -0.38 19.20 5.31
N ARG A 327 -0.16 19.34 6.63
CA ARG A 327 -0.56 18.30 7.60
C ARG A 327 -2.03 17.93 7.52
N ALA A 328 -2.91 18.92 7.34
CA ALA A 328 -4.34 18.68 7.22
C ALA A 328 -4.70 17.94 5.93
N VAL A 329 -3.98 18.20 4.84
CA VAL A 329 -4.11 17.47 3.55
C VAL A 329 -3.63 16.03 3.68
N VAL A 330 -2.48 15.79 4.32
CA VAL A 330 -1.97 14.43 4.56
C VAL A 330 -2.95 13.61 5.40
N ARG A 331 -3.50 14.19 6.47
CA ARG A 331 -4.47 13.50 7.34
C ARG A 331 -5.74 13.05 6.62
N ARG A 332 -6.14 13.73 5.55
CA ARG A 332 -7.32 13.38 4.74
C ARG A 332 -6.96 12.57 3.49
N GLY A 333 -5.69 12.18 3.31
CA GLY A 333 -5.22 11.43 2.13
C GLY A 333 -5.31 12.20 0.82
N GLY A 334 -5.18 13.54 0.86
CA GLY A 334 -5.28 14.40 -0.33
C GLY A 334 -3.95 14.64 -1.04
N VAL A 335 -4.04 15.25 -2.23
CA VAL A 335 -2.88 15.74 -3.00
C VAL A 335 -2.35 17.03 -2.39
N LEU A 336 -1.04 17.10 -2.17
CA LEU A 336 -0.33 18.26 -1.64
C LEU A 336 0.23 19.13 -2.77
N ASP A 337 0.09 20.45 -2.65
CA ASP A 337 0.92 21.38 -3.43
C ASP A 337 2.23 21.60 -2.66
N VAL A 338 3.35 21.27 -3.29
CA VAL A 338 4.70 21.26 -2.69
C VAL A 338 5.64 22.16 -3.46
N GLY A 339 6.66 22.71 -2.80
CA GLY A 339 7.66 23.55 -3.47
C GLY A 339 8.51 22.77 -4.48
N THR A 340 8.98 21.59 -4.07
CA THR A 340 9.67 20.63 -4.94
C THR A 340 9.41 19.21 -4.46
N CYS A 341 9.45 18.24 -5.37
CA CYS A 341 9.40 16.83 -5.01
C CYS A 341 10.21 16.01 -6.02
N TRP A 342 10.83 14.93 -5.54
CA TRP A 342 11.33 13.83 -6.36
C TRP A 342 11.53 12.66 -5.41
N ASN A 343 10.60 11.72 -5.46
CA ASN A 343 10.60 10.54 -4.59
C ASN A 343 10.53 9.29 -5.48
N GLY A 344 10.26 8.13 -4.88
CA GLY A 344 10.13 6.84 -5.56
C GLY A 344 9.46 6.82 -6.94
N ILE A 345 8.36 7.56 -7.15
CA ILE A 345 7.66 7.67 -8.44
C ILE A 345 7.33 9.12 -8.75
N VAL A 346 7.50 9.52 -10.01
CA VAL A 346 7.11 10.82 -10.52
C VAL A 346 6.34 10.66 -11.83
N ALA A 347 5.18 11.31 -11.93
CA ALA A 347 4.45 11.52 -13.18
C ALA A 347 4.65 12.95 -13.69
N LEU A 348 5.09 13.08 -14.94
CA LEU A 348 5.46 14.32 -15.60
C LEU A 348 4.66 14.48 -16.90
N ASP A 349 4.46 15.73 -17.31
CA ASP A 349 4.18 16.00 -18.72
C ASP A 349 5.41 15.60 -19.55
N ALA A 350 5.22 14.75 -20.56
CA ALA A 350 6.32 14.27 -21.39
C ALA A 350 6.81 15.31 -22.40
N ASP A 351 5.99 16.32 -22.72
CA ASP A 351 6.24 17.29 -23.80
C ASP A 351 7.61 18.01 -23.73
N PRO A 352 8.11 18.47 -22.55
CA PRO A 352 9.45 19.06 -22.43
C PRO A 352 10.59 18.14 -22.88
N PHE A 353 10.39 16.83 -22.78
CA PHE A 353 11.40 15.81 -23.06
C PHE A 353 11.36 15.32 -24.50
N LEU A 354 10.31 15.64 -25.25
CA LEU A 354 10.19 15.23 -26.65
C LEU A 354 11.06 16.09 -27.58
N ASN A 355 11.45 15.50 -28.71
CA ASN A 355 12.02 16.22 -29.83
C ASN A 355 11.08 17.35 -30.29
N THR A 356 11.64 18.47 -30.74
CA THR A 356 10.87 19.69 -31.06
C THR A 356 9.74 19.48 -32.05
N THR A 357 9.89 18.53 -32.97
CA THR A 357 8.87 18.15 -33.97
C THR A 357 7.67 17.42 -33.40
N LEU A 358 7.79 16.82 -32.20
CA LEU A 358 6.74 16.04 -31.53
C LEU A 358 6.05 16.82 -30.40
N ARG A 359 6.55 18.01 -30.06
CA ARG A 359 5.99 18.85 -29.00
C ARG A 359 4.65 19.44 -29.44
N ARG A 360 3.73 19.55 -28.49
CA ARG A 360 2.43 20.20 -28.71
C ARG A 360 2.63 21.69 -28.92
N GLU A 361 1.95 22.24 -29.93
CA GLU A 361 2.00 23.68 -30.22
C GLU A 361 1.57 24.50 -29.00
N GLY A 362 2.37 25.53 -28.66
CA GLY A 362 2.10 26.43 -27.53
C GLY A 362 2.33 25.84 -26.13
N SER A 363 2.73 24.57 -26.01
CA SER A 363 2.98 23.88 -24.73
C SER A 363 4.21 24.43 -23.99
N TRP A 364 5.30 24.68 -24.73
CA TRP A 364 6.54 25.27 -24.20
C TRP A 364 7.15 26.19 -25.26
N ASN A 365 6.57 27.39 -25.44
CA ASN A 365 7.30 28.44 -26.13
C ASN A 365 8.55 28.74 -25.30
N GLY A 366 9.74 28.50 -25.85
CA GLY A 366 11.05 28.77 -25.24
C GLY A 366 11.33 30.26 -24.94
N GLY A 367 10.28 31.06 -24.73
CA GLY A 367 10.28 32.44 -24.27
C GLY A 367 9.85 32.58 -22.81
N MET A 368 10.09 31.58 -21.97
CA MET A 368 10.12 31.83 -20.52
C MET A 368 11.39 32.66 -20.25
N ARG A 369 11.28 33.99 -20.43
CA ARG A 369 12.20 34.94 -19.79
C ARG A 369 12.24 34.50 -18.34
N LEU A 370 13.42 34.06 -17.88
CA LEU A 370 13.72 34.07 -16.46
C LEU A 370 13.44 35.50 -16.01
N ASP A 371 12.31 35.69 -15.33
CA ASP A 371 12.07 36.94 -14.63
C ASP A 371 13.05 36.93 -13.48
N THR A 372 14.21 37.56 -13.69
CA THR A 372 15.28 37.69 -12.69
C THR A 372 14.91 38.71 -11.61
N SER A 373 13.62 38.87 -11.30
CA SER A 373 13.12 39.69 -10.21
C SER A 373 12.71 38.81 -9.03
N PHE A 374 13.73 38.28 -8.34
CA PHE A 374 13.67 37.98 -6.91
C PHE A 374 15.01 38.33 -6.26
#